data_AF-A0AA43AY88-F1
#
_entry.id   AF-A0AA43AY88-F1
#
_cell.length_a   1.000
_cell.length_b   1.000
_cell.length_c   1.000
_cell.angle_alpha   90.00
_cell.angle_beta   90.00
_cell.angle_gamma   90.00
#
_symmetry.space_group_name_H-M   'P 1'
#
loop_
_entity.id
_entity.type
_entity.pdbx_description
1 polymer ?
#
loop_
_entity_poly.entity_id
_entity_poly.type
_entity_poly.pdbx_seq_one_letter_code
_entity_poly.pdbx_strand_id
1 'polypeptide(L)'
;MSEHANLMRLSIPVVPLVSSLANVGAELPQCLQPINAMAQSPDDLNMVKPAGVALQCLGLLPEQRRVFISYKRDDSRDVAVQLFEELSARQFDVFLDTHSVGVAVDFQAMLWHRLCDSDVVVMLDTPGFFDSRWSRAEWGRATDKHISILQVLWPGHKPSRFSALATSMPLAYGDLVGDKLTDAVVEAIALKVEILRSKSIALRHANIVGHLRSSINSMGGSMEGLGQRRTILLKMPSGSHLVAHPSVGIPTAVTLQEAVRDGDLRPAVVVYDHVGLSDQWMGHLGWLGVNFKSVKWVRSRLAGWDLSTLEEI
;
A
#
# COMPACT_ATOMS: atom_id res chain seq x y z
N MET A 1 9.50 31.32 -22.53
CA MET A 1 9.80 29.92 -22.15
C MET A 1 8.59 29.08 -22.49
N SER A 2 8.77 27.87 -23.03
CA SER A 2 7.63 26.95 -23.19
C SER A 2 7.05 26.61 -21.81
N GLU A 3 5.75 26.31 -21.74
CA GLU A 3 5.07 25.97 -20.50
C GLU A 3 5.78 24.83 -19.76
N HIS A 4 6.15 23.77 -20.47
CA HIS A 4 6.89 22.62 -19.95
C HIS A 4 8.23 23.01 -19.29
N ALA A 5 9.01 23.89 -19.91
CA ALA A 5 10.27 24.36 -19.33
C ALA A 5 10.03 25.20 -18.06
N ASN A 6 8.92 25.94 -18.01
CA ASN A 6 8.55 26.70 -16.83
C ASN A 6 8.09 25.79 -15.68
N LEU A 7 7.33 24.72 -15.95
CA LEU A 7 6.92 23.72 -14.96
C LEU A 7 8.14 23.06 -14.31
N MET A 8 9.11 22.62 -15.13
CA MET A 8 10.37 22.03 -14.66
C MET A 8 11.19 23.00 -13.80
N ARG A 9 11.28 24.27 -14.22
CA ARG A 9 11.98 25.33 -13.46
C ARG A 9 11.32 25.59 -12.10
N LEU A 10 10.00 25.45 -12.01
CA LEU A 10 9.23 25.63 -10.78
C LEU A 10 9.19 24.36 -9.91
N SER A 11 9.90 23.29 -10.31
CA SER A 11 9.89 21.99 -9.62
C SER A 11 8.48 21.42 -9.45
N ILE A 12 7.59 21.70 -10.41
CA ILE A 12 6.25 21.12 -10.44
C ILE A 12 6.38 19.70 -11.02
N PRO A 13 5.92 18.65 -10.32
CA PRO A 13 5.94 17.30 -10.85
C PRO A 13 5.18 17.18 -12.17
N VAL A 14 5.77 16.50 -13.15
CA VAL A 14 5.17 16.22 -14.45
C VAL A 14 5.13 14.71 -14.66
N VAL A 15 3.97 14.18 -15.07
CA VAL A 15 3.80 12.78 -15.46
C VAL A 15 3.72 12.72 -16.99
N PRO A 16 4.80 12.35 -17.70
CA PRO A 16 4.78 12.32 -19.16
C PRO A 16 3.99 11.12 -19.66
N LEU A 17 2.96 11.36 -20.47
CA LEU A 17 2.17 10.32 -21.13
C LEU A 17 2.51 10.25 -22.61
N VAL A 18 2.67 9.04 -23.13
CA VAL A 18 2.94 8.76 -24.55
C VAL A 18 2.04 7.64 -25.05
N SER A 19 1.80 7.58 -26.36
CA SER A 19 1.03 6.50 -26.97
C SER A 19 1.75 5.14 -26.89
N SER A 20 3.09 5.17 -26.94
CA SER A 20 3.98 4.03 -26.79
C SER A 20 5.34 4.51 -26.29
N LEU A 21 6.04 3.70 -25.50
CA LEU A 21 7.40 4.04 -25.04
C LEU A 21 8.39 4.24 -26.19
N ALA A 22 8.13 3.64 -27.37
CA ALA A 22 8.92 3.87 -28.57
C ALA A 22 8.81 5.31 -29.12
N ASN A 23 7.74 6.03 -28.76
CA ASN A 23 7.42 7.36 -29.30
C ASN A 23 7.91 8.52 -28.42
N VAL A 24 8.64 8.25 -27.33
CA VAL A 24 9.14 9.28 -26.39
C VAL A 24 9.86 10.43 -27.10
N GLY A 25 10.75 10.13 -28.04
CA GLY A 25 11.50 11.17 -28.76
C GLY A 25 10.64 12.01 -29.72
N ALA A 26 9.52 11.46 -30.20
CA ALA A 26 8.64 12.11 -31.16
C ALA A 26 7.49 12.88 -30.48
N GLU A 27 7.00 12.39 -29.35
CA GLU A 27 5.83 12.94 -28.66
C GLU A 27 6.19 13.88 -27.50
N LEU A 28 7.35 13.68 -26.85
CA LEU A 28 7.73 14.50 -25.70
C LEU A 28 8.71 15.63 -26.07
N PRO A 29 8.51 16.85 -25.51
CA PRO A 29 9.51 17.91 -25.56
C PRO A 29 10.87 17.45 -25.02
N GLN A 30 11.96 17.93 -25.60
CA GLN A 30 13.33 17.53 -25.21
C GLN A 30 13.62 17.66 -23.71
N CYS A 31 13.02 18.65 -23.04
CA CYS A 31 13.19 18.84 -21.59
C CYS A 31 12.50 17.79 -20.72
N LEU A 32 11.52 17.04 -21.26
CA LEU A 32 10.80 15.97 -20.55
C LEU A 32 11.31 14.57 -20.92
N GLN A 33 12.05 14.42 -22.03
CA GLN A 33 12.62 13.13 -22.46
C GLN A 33 13.53 12.43 -21.43
N PRO A 34 14.24 13.13 -20.52
CA PRO A 34 14.99 12.48 -19.44
C PRO A 34 14.13 11.88 -18.31
N ILE A 35 12.82 12.20 -18.27
CA ILE A 35 11.89 11.68 -17.26
C ILE A 35 11.22 10.43 -17.83
N ASN A 36 11.12 9.37 -17.02
CA ASN A 36 10.42 8.15 -17.43
C ASN A 36 8.96 8.46 -17.80
N ALA A 37 8.61 8.16 -19.06
CA ALA A 37 7.26 8.30 -19.56
C ALA A 37 6.41 7.07 -19.24
N MET A 38 5.10 7.26 -19.18
CA MET A 38 4.11 6.19 -19.10
C MET A 38 3.42 6.03 -20.45
N ALA A 39 3.42 4.81 -20.98
CA ALA A 39 2.59 4.48 -22.12
C ALA A 39 1.12 4.40 -21.69
N GLN A 40 0.23 5.10 -22.40
CA GLN A 40 -1.19 5.04 -22.13
C GLN A 40 -1.75 3.68 -22.58
N SER A 41 -2.32 2.93 -21.64
CA SER A 41 -3.03 1.69 -21.96
C SER A 41 -4.34 2.01 -22.66
N PRO A 42 -4.66 1.42 -23.82
CA PRO A 42 -5.97 1.57 -24.47
C PRO A 42 -7.13 1.15 -23.57
N ASP A 43 -6.89 0.23 -22.64
CA ASP A 43 -7.88 -0.29 -21.69
C ASP A 43 -8.07 0.63 -20.46
N ASP A 44 -7.17 1.60 -20.23
CA ASP A 44 -7.25 2.57 -19.13
C ASP A 44 -7.99 3.86 -19.55
N LEU A 45 -9.24 3.71 -19.97
CA LEU A 45 -10.07 4.82 -20.47
C LEU A 45 -10.30 5.93 -19.43
N ASN A 46 -10.20 5.60 -18.14
CA ASN A 46 -10.44 6.53 -17.03
C ASN A 46 -9.15 7.13 -16.46
N MET A 47 -7.98 6.91 -17.09
CA MET A 47 -6.69 7.42 -16.63
C MET A 47 -6.36 7.01 -15.19
N VAL A 48 -6.72 5.78 -14.80
CA VAL A 48 -6.49 5.24 -13.45
C VAL A 48 -5.01 5.24 -13.10
N LYS A 49 -4.15 4.72 -13.98
CA LYS A 49 -2.70 4.65 -13.75
C LYS A 49 -2.07 6.05 -13.68
N PRO A 50 -2.32 6.97 -14.64
CA PRO A 50 -1.86 8.37 -14.53
C PRO A 50 -2.33 9.07 -13.26
N ALA A 51 -3.60 8.90 -12.87
CA ALA A 51 -4.12 9.47 -11.63
C ALA A 51 -3.42 8.90 -10.39
N GLY A 52 -3.13 7.60 -10.38
CA GLY A 52 -2.35 6.96 -9.32
C GLY A 52 -0.94 7.55 -9.17
N VAL A 53 -0.25 7.80 -10.28
CA VAL A 53 1.08 8.46 -10.25
C VAL A 53 0.97 9.92 -9.81
N ALA A 54 -0.04 10.66 -10.28
CA ALA A 54 -0.27 12.03 -9.82
C ALA A 54 -0.51 12.09 -8.30
N LEU A 55 -1.30 11.16 -7.75
CA LEU A 55 -1.51 11.04 -6.30
C LEU A 55 -0.22 10.67 -5.56
N GLN A 56 0.64 9.84 -6.15
CA GLN A 56 1.95 9.52 -5.59
C GLN A 56 2.86 10.76 -5.54
N CYS A 57 2.92 11.56 -6.62
CA CYS A 57 3.67 12.82 -6.63
C CYS A 57 3.19 13.81 -5.55
N LEU A 58 1.89 13.79 -5.23
CA LEU A 58 1.30 14.60 -4.16
C LEU A 58 1.52 14.02 -2.75
N GLY A 59 2.20 12.87 -2.62
CA GLY A 59 2.39 12.18 -1.34
C GLY A 59 1.09 11.56 -0.79
N LEU A 60 0.08 11.36 -1.64
CA LEU A 60 -1.20 10.76 -1.30
C LEU A 60 -1.21 9.25 -1.57
N LEU A 61 -0.25 8.73 -2.32
CA LEU A 61 0.01 7.30 -2.41
C LEU A 61 1.50 7.04 -2.15
N PRO A 62 1.85 5.97 -1.41
CA PRO A 62 3.22 5.50 -1.28
C PRO A 62 3.78 5.12 -2.65
N GLU A 63 5.09 5.27 -2.77
CA GLU A 63 5.83 4.87 -3.96
C GLU A 63 5.94 3.35 -4.09
N GLN A 64 6.08 2.66 -2.95
CA GLN A 64 6.02 1.21 -2.92
C GLN A 64 4.60 0.76 -3.29
N ARG A 65 4.51 -0.17 -4.23
CA ARG A 65 3.25 -0.68 -4.77
C ARG A 65 3.20 -2.17 -4.51
N ARG A 66 2.75 -2.56 -3.33
CA ARG A 66 2.91 -3.93 -2.83
C ARG A 66 1.66 -4.77 -3.09
N VAL A 67 1.84 -5.90 -3.76
CA VAL A 67 0.76 -6.84 -4.09
C VAL A 67 1.08 -8.22 -3.54
N PHE A 68 0.15 -8.80 -2.80
CA PHE A 68 0.23 -10.19 -2.35
C PHE A 68 -0.67 -11.07 -3.21
N ILE A 69 -0.11 -12.03 -3.93
CA ILE A 69 -0.88 -13.02 -4.67
C ILE A 69 -1.01 -14.29 -3.82
N SER A 70 -2.24 -14.57 -3.39
CA SER A 70 -2.59 -15.77 -2.64
C SER A 70 -3.26 -16.77 -3.57
N TYR A 71 -2.69 -17.97 -3.65
CA TYR A 71 -3.10 -18.99 -4.61
C TYR A 71 -2.84 -20.41 -4.09
N LYS A 72 -3.58 -21.38 -4.64
CA LYS A 72 -3.34 -22.81 -4.40
C LYS A 72 -2.41 -23.35 -5.48
N ARG A 73 -1.22 -23.81 -5.07
CA ARG A 73 -0.16 -24.30 -5.98
C ARG A 73 -0.66 -25.33 -7.00
N ASP A 74 -1.48 -26.29 -6.56
CA ASP A 74 -1.90 -27.39 -7.42
C ASP A 74 -2.96 -26.98 -8.45
N ASP A 75 -3.57 -25.80 -8.30
CA ASP A 75 -4.71 -25.37 -9.12
C ASP A 75 -4.41 -24.12 -9.97
N SER A 76 -3.61 -23.18 -9.47
CA SER A 76 -3.50 -21.83 -10.04
C SER A 76 -2.08 -21.28 -10.06
N ARG A 77 -1.06 -22.15 -10.02
CA ARG A 77 0.34 -21.73 -10.07
C ARG A 77 0.70 -20.96 -11.34
N ASP A 78 0.29 -21.44 -12.51
CA ASP A 78 0.69 -20.80 -13.78
C ASP A 78 0.06 -19.41 -13.94
N VAL A 79 -1.20 -19.26 -13.51
CA VAL A 79 -1.85 -17.94 -13.38
C VAL A 79 -1.13 -17.05 -12.36
N ALA A 80 -0.72 -17.58 -11.21
CA ALA A 80 0.00 -16.78 -10.20
C ALA A 80 1.36 -16.30 -10.70
N VAL A 81 2.11 -17.15 -11.42
CA VAL A 81 3.39 -16.78 -12.04
C VAL A 81 3.19 -15.77 -13.15
N GLN A 82 2.18 -15.94 -14.01
CA GLN A 82 1.81 -14.97 -15.04
C GLN A 82 1.52 -13.60 -14.42
N LEU A 83 0.67 -13.55 -13.38
CA LEU A 83 0.34 -12.29 -12.71
C LEU A 83 1.55 -11.68 -11.99
N PHE A 84 2.47 -12.49 -11.46
CA PHE A 84 3.72 -11.99 -10.92
C PHE A 84 4.53 -11.26 -11.99
N GLU A 85 4.79 -11.89 -13.13
CA GLU A 85 5.55 -11.30 -14.24
C GLU A 85 4.89 -10.00 -14.74
N GLU A 86 3.58 -10.06 -14.98
CA GLU A 86 2.81 -8.95 -15.56
C GLU A 86 2.68 -7.76 -14.60
N LEU A 87 2.42 -8.00 -13.31
CA LEU A 87 2.35 -6.92 -12.33
C LEU A 87 3.74 -6.37 -11.99
N SER A 88 4.78 -7.20 -11.93
CA SER A 88 6.16 -6.72 -11.75
C SER A 88 6.64 -5.88 -12.94
N ALA A 89 6.29 -6.23 -14.18
CA ALA A 89 6.56 -5.39 -15.35
C ALA A 89 5.87 -4.01 -15.25
N ARG A 90 4.75 -3.94 -14.51
CA ARG A 90 4.03 -2.71 -14.18
C ARG A 90 4.54 -2.05 -12.88
N GLN A 91 5.73 -2.42 -12.40
CA GLN A 91 6.43 -1.88 -11.22
C GLN A 91 5.70 -2.11 -9.89
N PHE A 92 4.90 -3.18 -9.79
CA PHE A 92 4.45 -3.67 -8.49
C PHE A 92 5.54 -4.53 -7.85
N ASP A 93 5.70 -4.37 -6.53
CA ASP A 93 6.43 -5.31 -5.68
C ASP A 93 5.49 -6.47 -5.34
N VAL A 94 5.64 -7.58 -6.06
CA VAL A 94 4.72 -8.72 -5.99
C VAL A 94 5.31 -9.81 -5.10
N PHE A 95 4.53 -10.23 -4.12
CA PHE A 95 4.85 -11.38 -3.28
C PHE A 95 3.96 -12.57 -3.64
N LEU A 96 4.59 -13.72 -3.90
CA LEU A 96 3.90 -15.00 -4.01
C LEU A 96 3.98 -15.76 -2.67
N ASP A 97 2.83 -16.20 -2.19
CA ASP A 97 2.60 -16.97 -0.95
C ASP A 97 3.59 -18.15 -0.73
N THR A 98 4.29 -18.63 -1.77
CA THR A 98 5.02 -19.90 -1.65
C THR A 98 6.41 -20.02 -2.26
N HIS A 99 6.95 -18.96 -2.85
CA HIS A 99 8.30 -18.96 -3.44
C HIS A 99 9.32 -18.14 -2.65
N SER A 100 8.86 -17.39 -1.64
CA SER A 100 9.68 -16.37 -0.98
C SER A 100 10.00 -16.66 0.50
N VAL A 101 9.62 -17.81 1.03
CA VAL A 101 9.92 -18.19 2.43
C VAL A 101 11.08 -19.17 2.48
N GLY A 102 12.16 -18.77 3.16
CA GLY A 102 13.37 -19.58 3.33
C GLY A 102 13.16 -20.80 4.23
N VAL A 103 14.08 -21.77 4.14
CA VAL A 103 14.13 -22.95 5.02
C VAL A 103 14.26 -22.49 6.48
N ALA A 104 13.55 -23.17 7.39
CA ALA A 104 13.53 -22.92 8.84
C ALA A 104 12.95 -21.56 9.28
N VAL A 105 12.21 -20.86 8.41
CA VAL A 105 11.41 -19.69 8.78
C VAL A 105 10.00 -20.13 9.17
N ASP A 106 9.43 -19.51 10.21
CA ASP A 106 7.99 -19.63 10.49
C ASP A 106 7.19 -19.03 9.31
N PHE A 107 6.70 -19.93 8.47
CA PHE A 107 5.95 -19.60 7.26
C PHE A 107 4.72 -18.75 7.57
N GLN A 108 3.99 -19.08 8.64
CA GLN A 108 2.76 -18.39 9.00
C GLN A 108 3.05 -16.96 9.48
N ALA A 109 4.07 -16.78 10.33
CA ALA A 109 4.47 -15.46 10.80
C ALA A 109 4.97 -14.57 9.64
N MET A 110 5.73 -15.13 8.69
CA MET A 110 6.23 -14.40 7.52
C MET A 110 5.11 -13.99 6.56
N LEU A 111 4.20 -14.91 6.24
CA LEU A 111 3.03 -14.59 5.41
C LEU A 111 2.20 -13.47 6.02
N TRP A 112 1.99 -13.54 7.32
CA TRP A 112 1.21 -12.56 8.04
C TRP A 112 1.88 -11.17 8.01
N HIS A 113 3.19 -11.11 8.20
CA HIS A 113 3.96 -9.88 8.05
C HIS A 113 3.82 -9.31 6.63
N ARG A 114 3.97 -10.14 5.59
CA ARG A 114 3.84 -9.72 4.19
C ARG A 114 2.45 -9.24 3.84
N LEU A 115 1.43 -9.91 4.36
CA LEU A 115 0.04 -9.51 4.22
C LEU A 115 -0.20 -8.12 4.83
N CYS A 116 0.30 -7.86 6.05
CA CYS A 116 0.19 -6.54 6.69
C CYS A 116 0.90 -5.42 5.91
N ASP A 117 1.97 -5.75 5.20
CA ASP A 117 2.73 -4.80 4.39
C ASP A 117 2.14 -4.55 3.00
N SER A 118 1.23 -5.41 2.55
CA SER A 118 0.68 -5.36 1.20
C SER A 118 -0.41 -4.30 1.07
N ASP A 119 -0.51 -3.71 -0.12
CA ASP A 119 -1.58 -2.76 -0.42
C ASP A 119 -2.84 -3.44 -0.92
N VAL A 120 -2.65 -4.49 -1.72
CA VAL A 120 -3.73 -5.28 -2.30
C VAL A 120 -3.38 -6.75 -2.19
N VAL A 121 -4.37 -7.56 -1.87
CA VAL A 121 -4.30 -9.01 -2.01
C VAL A 121 -5.05 -9.40 -3.27
N VAL A 122 -4.39 -10.12 -4.18
CA VAL A 122 -5.04 -10.83 -5.28
C VAL A 122 -5.23 -12.27 -4.83
N MET A 123 -6.49 -12.65 -4.63
CA MET A 123 -6.88 -14.00 -4.21
C MET A 123 -7.35 -14.79 -5.43
N LEU A 124 -6.58 -15.80 -5.83
CA LEU A 124 -6.95 -16.75 -6.88
C LEU A 124 -7.85 -17.83 -6.29
N ASP A 125 -9.16 -17.58 -6.31
CA ASP A 125 -10.16 -18.38 -5.59
C ASP A 125 -10.61 -19.57 -6.43
N THR A 126 -9.86 -20.66 -6.31
CA THR A 126 -10.14 -21.97 -6.90
C THR A 126 -10.97 -22.84 -5.93
N PRO A 127 -11.65 -23.90 -6.43
CA PRO A 127 -12.31 -24.86 -5.55
C PRO A 127 -11.38 -25.42 -4.45
N GLY A 128 -11.81 -25.31 -3.19
CA GLY A 128 -11.03 -25.76 -2.03
C GLY A 128 -9.92 -24.79 -1.57
N PHE A 129 -9.92 -23.55 -2.07
CA PHE A 129 -8.97 -22.51 -1.64
C PHE A 129 -8.99 -22.29 -0.11
N PHE A 130 -10.17 -22.04 0.45
CA PHE A 130 -10.34 -21.80 1.90
C PHE A 130 -10.07 -23.02 2.79
N ASP A 131 -10.04 -24.24 2.22
CA ASP A 131 -9.75 -25.45 2.98
C ASP A 131 -8.24 -25.62 3.25
N SER A 132 -7.40 -24.91 2.49
CA SER A 132 -5.95 -25.14 2.47
C SER A 132 -5.08 -23.90 2.68
N ARG A 133 -5.64 -22.68 2.49
CA ARG A 133 -4.82 -21.46 2.46
C ARG A 133 -5.09 -20.46 3.56
N TRP A 134 -6.36 -20.21 3.86
CA TRP A 134 -6.74 -19.17 4.80
C TRP A 134 -7.50 -19.77 5.96
N SER A 135 -6.93 -19.70 7.16
CA SER A 135 -7.72 -19.90 8.36
C SER A 135 -8.73 -18.75 8.52
N ARG A 136 -9.85 -19.02 9.21
CA ARG A 136 -10.84 -17.97 9.52
C ARG A 136 -10.21 -16.80 10.28
N ALA A 137 -9.19 -17.08 11.09
CA ALA A 137 -8.46 -16.08 11.86
C ALA A 137 -7.62 -15.18 10.95
N GLU A 138 -6.87 -15.72 9.98
CA GLU A 138 -6.13 -14.91 9.00
C GLU A 138 -7.05 -13.99 8.21
N TRP A 139 -8.19 -14.51 7.76
CA TRP A 139 -9.15 -13.72 6.98
C TRP A 139 -9.75 -12.56 7.79
N GLY A 140 -10.16 -12.87 9.03
CA GLY A 140 -10.66 -11.86 9.96
C GLY A 140 -9.63 -10.76 10.22
N ARG A 141 -8.35 -11.12 10.37
CA ARG A 141 -7.28 -10.14 10.61
C ARG A 141 -6.96 -9.29 9.38
N ALA A 142 -6.94 -9.84 8.16
CA ALA A 142 -6.74 -9.07 6.93
C ALA A 142 -7.85 -8.03 6.74
N THR A 143 -9.08 -8.43 7.05
CA THR A 143 -10.27 -7.57 7.00
C THR A 143 -10.19 -6.46 8.05
N ASP A 144 -9.80 -6.77 9.29
CA ASP A 144 -9.58 -5.79 10.37
C ASP A 144 -8.52 -4.74 10.00
N LYS A 145 -7.54 -5.15 9.19
CA LYS A 145 -6.51 -4.27 8.64
C LYS A 145 -6.97 -3.44 7.45
N HIS A 146 -8.20 -3.61 6.96
CA HIS A 146 -8.73 -2.93 5.77
C HIS A 146 -7.84 -3.06 4.53
N ILE A 147 -7.11 -4.18 4.43
CA ILE A 147 -6.36 -4.52 3.22
C ILE A 147 -7.40 -4.86 2.14
N SER A 148 -7.30 -4.23 0.97
CA SER A 148 -8.26 -4.51 -0.10
C SER A 148 -7.94 -5.84 -0.77
N ILE A 149 -8.96 -6.67 -0.96
CA ILE A 149 -8.82 -8.00 -1.56
C ILE A 149 -9.55 -8.01 -2.91
N LEU A 150 -8.83 -8.30 -3.98
CA LEU A 150 -9.37 -8.66 -5.28
C LEU A 150 -9.53 -10.18 -5.34
N GLN A 151 -10.77 -10.65 -5.34
CA GLN A 151 -11.09 -12.07 -5.51
C GLN A 151 -11.25 -12.38 -7.00
N VAL A 152 -10.27 -13.07 -7.57
CA VAL A 152 -10.36 -13.63 -8.93
C VAL A 152 -11.03 -14.99 -8.80
N LEU A 153 -12.34 -15.03 -9.07
CA LEU A 153 -13.17 -16.21 -8.83
C LEU A 153 -13.13 -17.14 -10.04
N TRP A 154 -12.69 -18.39 -9.85
CA TRP A 154 -12.57 -19.36 -10.94
C TRP A 154 -13.91 -19.68 -11.62
N PRO A 155 -13.90 -20.04 -12.92
CA PRO A 155 -15.13 -20.37 -13.64
C PRO A 155 -15.90 -21.51 -12.97
N GLY A 156 -17.21 -21.30 -12.77
CA GLY A 156 -18.09 -22.28 -12.15
C GLY A 156 -17.90 -22.48 -10.63
N HIS A 157 -16.93 -21.80 -10.00
CA HIS A 157 -16.77 -21.84 -8.55
C HIS A 157 -17.75 -20.88 -7.87
N LYS A 158 -18.36 -21.31 -6.75
CA LYS A 158 -19.19 -20.46 -5.92
C LYS A 158 -18.34 -19.89 -4.78
N PRO A 159 -18.28 -18.56 -4.62
CA PRO A 159 -17.44 -17.95 -3.62
C PRO A 159 -17.92 -18.36 -2.22
N SER A 160 -16.97 -18.57 -1.32
CA SER A 160 -17.27 -18.81 0.09
C SER A 160 -17.94 -17.58 0.72
N ARG A 161 -18.82 -17.77 1.70
CA ARG A 161 -19.40 -16.66 2.48
C ARG A 161 -18.34 -15.78 3.15
N PHE A 162 -17.15 -16.33 3.41
CA PHE A 162 -16.06 -15.59 4.02
C PHE A 162 -15.51 -14.51 3.08
N SER A 163 -15.56 -14.72 1.76
CA SER A 163 -15.06 -13.75 0.78
C SER A 163 -16.01 -12.58 0.50
N ALA A 164 -17.12 -12.45 1.24
CA ALA A 164 -18.15 -11.43 0.98
C ALA A 164 -17.63 -9.97 1.04
N LEU A 165 -16.53 -9.72 1.75
CA LEU A 165 -15.92 -8.39 1.85
C LEU A 165 -14.84 -8.13 0.78
N ALA A 166 -14.48 -9.14 -0.01
CA ALA A 166 -13.58 -8.99 -1.14
C ALA A 166 -14.31 -8.35 -2.34
N THR A 167 -13.55 -7.65 -3.17
CA THR A 167 -14.03 -7.19 -4.48
C THR A 167 -13.94 -8.36 -5.45
N SER A 168 -15.09 -8.92 -5.82
CA SER A 168 -15.16 -10.10 -6.69
C SER A 168 -14.98 -9.73 -8.17
N MET A 169 -14.18 -10.51 -8.87
CA MET A 169 -13.98 -10.51 -10.31
C MET A 169 -14.15 -11.96 -10.80
N PRO A 170 -15.37 -12.37 -11.20
CA PRO A 170 -15.62 -13.70 -11.73
C PRO A 170 -14.97 -13.88 -13.10
N LEU A 171 -14.32 -15.02 -13.29
CA LEU A 171 -13.81 -15.47 -14.58
C LEU A 171 -14.88 -16.27 -15.33
N ALA A 172 -14.98 -16.05 -16.64
CA ALA A 172 -15.67 -16.92 -17.57
C ALA A 172 -14.75 -18.07 -18.03
N TYR A 173 -15.32 -19.15 -18.55
CA TYR A 173 -14.51 -20.27 -19.08
C TYR A 173 -13.57 -19.84 -20.22
N GLY A 174 -13.96 -18.86 -21.03
CA GLY A 174 -13.13 -18.33 -22.11
C GLY A 174 -12.01 -17.38 -21.66
N ASP A 175 -11.98 -17.01 -20.37
CA ASP A 175 -10.94 -16.14 -19.81
C ASP A 175 -9.64 -16.91 -19.53
N LEU A 176 -9.71 -18.24 -19.54
CA LEU A 176 -8.58 -19.15 -19.36
C LEU A 176 -8.25 -19.84 -20.68
N VAL A 177 -7.02 -19.69 -21.15
CA VAL A 177 -6.47 -20.38 -22.31
C VAL A 177 -5.43 -21.37 -21.82
N GLY A 178 -5.85 -22.63 -21.65
CA GLY A 178 -5.06 -23.60 -20.88
C GLY A 178 -4.97 -23.17 -19.42
N ASP A 179 -3.76 -23.13 -18.87
CA ASP A 179 -3.50 -22.78 -17.47
C ASP A 179 -3.15 -21.29 -17.26
N LYS A 180 -3.42 -20.44 -18.26
CA LYS A 180 -3.13 -18.99 -18.22
C LYS A 180 -4.37 -18.15 -18.49
N LEU A 181 -4.36 -16.93 -17.97
CA LEU A 181 -5.36 -15.92 -18.27
C LEU A 181 -5.10 -15.30 -19.66
N THR A 182 -6.17 -14.87 -20.32
CA THR A 182 -6.06 -14.00 -21.51
C THR A 182 -5.46 -12.64 -21.15
N ASP A 183 -4.79 -12.00 -22.11
CA ASP A 183 -4.16 -10.67 -21.91
C ASP A 183 -5.18 -9.62 -21.46
N ALA A 184 -6.40 -9.66 -22.00
CA ALA A 184 -7.49 -8.76 -21.61
C ALA A 184 -7.86 -8.89 -20.12
N VAL A 185 -7.85 -10.12 -19.60
CA VAL A 185 -8.16 -10.39 -18.19
C VAL A 185 -7.00 -9.98 -17.29
N VAL A 186 -5.76 -10.21 -17.71
CA VAL A 186 -4.56 -9.73 -17.01
C VAL A 186 -4.59 -8.20 -16.88
N GLU A 187 -4.85 -7.47 -17.97
CA GLU A 187 -4.90 -6.01 -17.94
C GLU A 187 -6.07 -5.52 -17.07
N ALA A 188 -7.23 -6.17 -17.15
CA ALA A 188 -8.35 -5.89 -16.26
C ALA A 188 -8.00 -6.11 -14.79
N ILE A 189 -7.29 -7.19 -14.43
CA ILE A 189 -6.80 -7.43 -13.07
C ILE A 189 -5.84 -6.32 -12.64
N ALA A 190 -4.87 -5.95 -13.48
CA ALA A 190 -3.91 -4.89 -13.18
C ALA A 190 -4.60 -3.54 -12.91
N LEU A 191 -5.61 -3.18 -13.70
CA LEU A 191 -6.41 -1.97 -13.47
C LEU A 191 -7.22 -2.05 -12.17
N LYS A 192 -7.86 -3.19 -11.86
CA LYS A 192 -8.54 -3.36 -10.57
C LYS A 192 -7.58 -3.25 -9.39
N VAL A 193 -6.37 -3.79 -9.50
CA VAL A 193 -5.34 -3.69 -8.46
C VAL A 193 -4.98 -2.22 -8.18
N GLU A 194 -4.84 -1.37 -9.19
CA GLU A 194 -4.59 0.07 -8.97
C GLU A 194 -5.71 0.79 -8.23
N ILE A 195 -6.96 0.50 -8.60
CA ILE A 195 -8.14 1.06 -7.95
C ILE A 195 -8.18 0.64 -6.48
N LEU A 196 -7.97 -0.66 -6.23
CA LEU A 196 -8.00 -1.23 -4.88
C LEU A 196 -6.83 -0.77 -4.03
N ARG A 197 -5.65 -0.55 -4.60
CA ARG A 197 -4.48 0.01 -3.91
C ARG A 197 -4.84 1.37 -3.32
N SER A 198 -5.37 2.27 -4.16
CA SER A 198 -5.77 3.61 -3.74
C SER A 198 -6.82 3.56 -2.63
N LYS A 199 -7.82 2.68 -2.76
CA LYS A 199 -8.86 2.47 -1.74
C LYS A 199 -8.29 1.94 -0.42
N SER A 200 -7.44 0.92 -0.48
CA SER A 200 -6.86 0.31 0.72
C SER A 200 -6.02 1.30 1.50
N ILE A 201 -5.21 2.11 0.81
CA ILE A 201 -4.34 3.09 1.44
C ILE A 201 -5.17 4.21 2.07
N ALA A 202 -6.20 4.70 1.38
CA ALA A 202 -7.11 5.71 1.93
C ALA A 202 -7.83 5.23 3.20
N LEU A 203 -8.37 4.00 3.19
CA LEU A 203 -9.07 3.42 4.35
C LEU A 203 -8.13 3.20 5.53
N ARG A 204 -6.95 2.60 5.30
CA ARG A 204 -5.96 2.35 6.35
C ARG A 204 -5.42 3.64 6.96
N HIS A 205 -5.15 4.64 6.12
CA HIS A 205 -4.77 5.97 6.57
C HIS A 205 -5.89 6.59 7.44
N ALA A 206 -7.13 6.59 6.96
CA ALA A 206 -8.27 7.12 7.71
C ALA A 206 -8.45 6.42 9.08
N ASN A 207 -8.19 5.11 9.15
CA ASN A 207 -8.24 4.35 10.40
C ASN A 207 -7.13 4.79 11.38
N ILE A 208 -5.88 4.94 10.91
CA ILE A 208 -4.77 5.45 11.74
C ILE A 208 -5.09 6.85 12.28
N VAL A 209 -5.56 7.75 11.41
CA VAL A 209 -5.95 9.12 11.81
C VAL A 209 -7.12 9.10 12.78
N GLY A 210 -8.10 8.21 12.56
CA GLY A 210 -9.27 8.06 13.43
C GLY A 210 -8.87 7.66 14.85
N HIS A 211 -8.01 6.65 15.00
CA HIS A 211 -7.48 6.25 16.30
C HIS A 211 -6.70 7.38 16.98
N LEU A 212 -5.81 8.03 16.23
CA LEU A 212 -5.00 9.15 16.74
C LEU A 212 -5.88 10.31 17.23
N ARG A 213 -6.89 10.70 16.44
CA ARG A 213 -7.86 11.74 16.80
C ARG A 213 -8.64 11.38 18.06
N SER A 214 -9.13 10.14 18.15
CA SER A 214 -9.85 9.66 19.33
C SER A 214 -8.96 9.73 20.58
N SER A 215 -7.71 9.28 20.47
CA SER A 215 -6.76 9.29 21.58
C SER A 215 -6.41 10.71 22.04
N ILE A 216 -6.00 11.60 21.13
CA ILE A 216 -5.60 12.97 21.51
C ILE A 216 -6.75 13.75 22.14
N ASN A 217 -7.97 13.60 21.62
CA ASN A 217 -9.16 14.24 22.18
C ASN A 217 -9.49 13.70 23.58
N SER A 218 -9.36 12.38 23.79
CA SER A 218 -9.62 11.78 25.11
C SER A 218 -8.64 12.22 26.19
N MET A 219 -7.44 12.66 25.80
CA MET A 219 -6.44 13.22 26.70
C MET A 219 -6.66 14.72 26.98
N GLY A 220 -7.55 15.40 26.25
CA GLY A 220 -7.76 16.85 26.34
C GLY A 220 -6.97 17.68 25.33
N GLY A 221 -6.25 17.04 24.40
CA GLY A 221 -5.61 17.69 23.25
C GLY A 221 -6.55 17.80 22.05
N SER A 222 -6.00 18.19 20.89
CA SER A 222 -6.77 18.28 19.64
C SER A 222 -5.92 18.02 18.40
N MET A 223 -6.61 17.74 17.29
CA MET A 223 -6.03 17.68 15.94
C MET A 223 -6.36 18.99 15.22
N GLU A 224 -5.35 19.82 14.95
CA GLU A 224 -5.54 21.19 14.47
C GLU A 224 -5.56 21.32 12.94
N GLY A 225 -4.98 20.35 12.22
CA GLY A 225 -4.97 20.40 10.75
C GLY A 225 -4.19 19.27 10.08
N LEU A 226 -4.13 19.36 8.75
CA LEU A 226 -3.32 18.51 7.88
C LEU A 226 -2.15 19.32 7.33
N GLY A 227 -0.95 18.73 7.35
CA GLY A 227 0.24 19.27 6.71
C GLY A 227 0.51 18.64 5.35
N GLN A 228 1.73 18.83 4.85
CA GLN A 228 2.18 18.25 3.59
C GLN A 228 2.26 16.73 3.68
N ARG A 229 2.10 16.00 2.55
CA ARG A 229 2.22 14.52 2.51
C ARG A 229 1.39 13.78 3.57
N ARG A 230 0.20 14.31 3.89
CA ARG A 230 -0.73 13.76 4.90
C ARG A 230 -0.21 13.75 6.34
N THR A 231 0.74 14.61 6.67
CA THR A 231 1.08 14.85 8.08
C THR A 231 -0.11 15.46 8.83
N ILE A 232 -0.14 15.25 10.14
CA ILE A 232 -1.23 15.68 11.00
C ILE A 232 -0.66 16.59 12.08
N LEU A 233 -1.22 17.79 12.20
CA LEU A 233 -0.87 18.71 13.27
C LEU A 233 -1.68 18.38 14.52
N LEU A 234 -0.98 18.10 15.62
CA LEU A 234 -1.60 17.82 16.90
C LEU A 234 -1.19 18.89 17.92
N LYS A 235 -2.13 19.20 18.81
CA LYS A 235 -1.91 19.97 20.02
C LYS A 235 -2.13 19.09 21.23
N MET A 236 -1.11 18.99 22.07
CA MET A 236 -1.15 18.24 23.32
C MET A 236 -1.97 18.96 24.39
N PRO A 237 -2.48 18.24 25.41
CA PRO A 237 -3.12 18.84 26.59
C PRO A 237 -2.28 19.95 27.25
N SER A 238 -0.96 19.77 27.31
CA SER A 238 0.00 20.79 27.77
C SER A 238 0.05 22.07 26.93
N GLY A 239 -0.55 22.07 25.73
CA GLY A 239 -0.50 23.16 24.75
C GLY A 239 0.69 23.11 23.79
N SER A 240 1.60 22.14 23.96
CA SER A 240 2.68 21.87 23.00
C SER A 240 2.13 21.30 21.69
N HIS A 241 2.87 21.48 20.59
CA HIS A 241 2.46 21.03 19.26
C HIS A 241 3.41 19.96 18.75
N LEU A 242 2.89 18.98 18.03
CA LEU A 242 3.67 17.96 17.33
C LEU A 242 3.12 17.69 15.93
N VAL A 243 3.96 17.09 15.09
CA VAL A 243 3.60 16.63 13.76
C VAL A 243 3.60 15.11 13.75
N ALA A 244 2.46 14.52 13.42
CA ALA A 244 2.33 13.09 13.23
C ALA A 244 2.45 12.74 11.74
N HIS A 245 3.24 11.70 11.45
CA HIS A 245 3.44 11.10 10.14
C HIS A 245 2.79 9.71 10.13
N PRO A 246 1.53 9.58 9.64
CA PRO A 246 0.90 8.28 9.50
C PRO A 246 1.63 7.41 8.47
N SER A 247 2.03 6.21 8.88
CA SER A 247 2.66 5.20 8.03
C SER A 247 1.68 4.06 7.81
N VAL A 248 1.22 3.89 6.57
CA VAL A 248 0.45 2.72 6.13
C VAL A 248 1.40 1.61 5.73
N GLY A 249 1.08 0.36 6.10
CA GLY A 249 2.00 -0.77 5.93
C GLY A 249 3.02 -0.83 7.07
N ILE A 250 4.17 -1.44 6.79
CA ILE A 250 5.20 -1.66 7.80
C ILE A 250 6.22 -0.52 7.79
N PRO A 251 6.37 0.23 8.90
CA PRO A 251 7.36 1.29 8.97
C PRO A 251 8.78 0.73 8.96
N THR A 252 9.70 1.53 8.41
CA THR A 252 11.13 1.19 8.30
C THR A 252 11.99 2.36 8.78
N ALA A 253 13.32 2.17 8.79
CA ALA A 253 14.25 3.28 9.02
C ALA A 253 14.10 4.42 7.99
N VAL A 254 13.67 4.11 6.76
CA VAL A 254 13.38 5.12 5.72
C VAL A 254 12.20 5.99 6.14
N THR A 255 11.12 5.39 6.65
CA THR A 255 9.95 6.11 7.17
C THR A 255 10.34 7.09 8.28
N LEU A 256 11.25 6.68 9.17
CA LEU A 256 11.76 7.57 10.22
C LEU A 256 12.62 8.70 9.64
N GLN A 257 13.48 8.39 8.68
CA GLN A 257 14.32 9.40 8.01
C GLN A 257 13.47 10.43 7.26
N GLU A 258 12.40 10.01 6.59
CA GLU A 258 11.46 10.90 5.90
C GLU A 258 10.80 11.87 6.88
N ALA A 259 10.36 11.39 8.04
CA ALA A 259 9.81 12.25 9.09
C ALA A 259 10.83 13.28 9.60
N VAL A 260 12.11 12.92 9.74
CA VAL A 260 13.18 13.86 10.09
C VAL A 260 13.40 14.92 9.00
N ARG A 261 13.26 14.54 7.73
CA ARG A 261 13.56 15.41 6.59
C ARG A 261 12.41 16.33 6.18
N ASP A 262 11.23 16.21 6.78
CA ASP A 262 10.05 17.00 6.40
C ASP A 262 10.23 18.50 6.67
N GLY A 263 11.20 18.88 7.51
CA GLY A 263 11.61 20.28 7.70
C GLY A 263 10.68 21.09 8.60
N ASP A 264 9.66 20.48 9.20
CA ASP A 264 8.89 21.09 10.28
C ASP A 264 9.76 21.19 11.55
N LEU A 265 9.68 22.34 12.23
CA LEU A 265 10.46 22.62 13.45
C LEU A 265 9.86 21.96 14.70
N ARG A 266 8.61 21.51 14.62
CA ARG A 266 7.91 20.84 15.72
C ARG A 266 8.44 19.42 15.90
N PRO A 267 8.35 18.85 17.12
CA PRO A 267 8.61 17.44 17.34
C PRO A 267 7.80 16.55 16.41
N ALA A 268 8.45 15.55 15.81
CA ALA A 268 7.82 14.63 14.88
C ALA A 268 7.59 13.25 15.51
N VAL A 269 6.47 12.63 15.16
CA VAL A 269 6.16 11.25 15.52
C VAL A 269 5.74 10.46 14.28
N VAL A 270 6.14 9.20 14.19
CA VAL A 270 5.62 8.28 13.15
C VAL A 270 4.56 7.40 13.76
N VAL A 271 3.36 7.47 13.20
CA VAL A 271 2.18 6.76 13.69
C VAL A 271 1.91 5.56 12.80
N TYR A 272 1.87 4.35 13.34
CA TYR A 272 1.70 3.12 12.56
C TYR A 272 0.75 2.14 13.24
N ASP A 273 0.10 1.28 12.46
CA ASP A 273 -0.74 0.21 13.01
C ASP A 273 0.09 -1.05 13.29
N HIS A 274 0.52 -1.18 14.54
CA HIS A 274 1.34 -2.28 15.04
C HIS A 274 0.69 -3.67 14.98
N VAL A 275 -0.64 -3.77 14.82
CA VAL A 275 -1.30 -5.07 14.84
C VAL A 275 -0.70 -5.96 13.76
N GLY A 276 -0.28 -7.16 14.12
CA GLY A 276 0.24 -8.10 13.16
C GLY A 276 1.64 -7.88 12.62
N LEU A 277 2.38 -6.89 13.12
CA LEU A 277 3.83 -6.89 12.98
C LEU A 277 4.41 -8.05 13.82
N SER A 278 5.51 -8.64 13.36
CA SER A 278 6.19 -9.70 14.10
C SER A 278 6.95 -9.13 15.30
N ASP A 279 7.17 -9.95 16.33
CA ASP A 279 7.92 -9.54 17.53
C ASP A 279 9.36 -9.11 17.18
N GLN A 280 9.99 -9.77 16.21
CA GLN A 280 11.30 -9.37 15.70
C GLN A 280 11.27 -7.95 15.12
N TRP A 281 10.22 -7.61 14.36
CA TRP A 281 10.08 -6.28 13.78
C TRP A 281 9.76 -5.22 14.84
N MET A 282 8.88 -5.55 15.79
CA MET A 282 8.59 -4.70 16.94
C MET A 282 9.86 -4.43 17.77
N GLY A 283 10.70 -5.45 17.99
CA GLY A 283 12.01 -5.31 18.62
C GLY A 283 12.95 -4.40 17.84
N HIS A 284 12.98 -4.50 16.52
CA HIS A 284 13.77 -3.62 15.65
C HIS A 284 13.30 -2.15 15.72
N LEU A 285 11.99 -1.90 15.66
CA LEU A 285 11.43 -0.55 15.82
C LEU A 285 11.73 0.02 17.21
N GLY A 286 11.65 -0.80 18.26
CA GLY A 286 12.06 -0.43 19.60
C GLY A 286 13.53 -0.04 19.68
N TRP A 287 14.43 -0.85 19.09
CA TRP A 287 15.86 -0.53 18.98
C TRP A 287 16.09 0.79 18.25
N LEU A 288 15.38 1.06 17.13
CA LEU A 288 15.46 2.34 16.44
C LEU A 288 15.01 3.51 17.33
N GLY A 289 13.89 3.39 18.05
CA GLY A 289 13.40 4.46 18.96
C GLY A 289 14.30 4.72 20.17
N VAL A 290 15.10 3.72 20.58
CA VAL A 290 16.13 3.91 21.61
C VAL A 290 17.32 4.71 21.05
N ASN A 291 17.75 4.43 19.82
CA ASN A 291 18.97 5.01 19.23
C ASN A 291 18.73 6.33 18.47
N PHE A 292 17.51 6.61 18.03
CA PHE A 292 17.15 7.83 17.30
C PHE A 292 16.05 8.57 18.07
N LYS A 293 16.39 9.75 18.62
CA LYS A 293 15.49 10.52 19.50
C LYS A 293 14.72 11.64 18.82
N SER A 294 15.12 12.02 17.60
CA SER A 294 14.50 13.11 16.83
C SER A 294 13.05 12.83 16.43
N VAL A 295 12.69 11.56 16.29
CA VAL A 295 11.34 11.10 15.93
C VAL A 295 10.93 9.97 16.86
N LYS A 296 9.67 9.98 17.31
CA LYS A 296 9.12 8.93 18.18
C LYS A 296 8.15 8.03 17.44
N TRP A 297 8.11 6.77 17.84
CA TRP A 297 7.16 5.79 17.32
C TRP A 297 5.87 5.83 18.15
N VAL A 298 4.73 5.92 17.48
CA VAL A 298 3.40 5.89 18.10
C VAL A 298 2.58 4.79 17.46
N ARG A 299 2.10 3.85 18.28
CA ARG A 299 1.23 2.77 17.82
C ARG A 299 -0.19 3.32 17.76
N SER A 300 -0.79 3.35 16.58
CA SER A 300 -2.08 4.01 16.36
C SER A 300 -3.19 3.57 17.32
N ARG A 301 -3.34 2.25 17.55
CA ARG A 301 -4.34 1.70 18.49
C ARG A 301 -3.99 1.86 19.97
N LEU A 302 -2.75 2.23 20.29
CA LEU A 302 -2.28 2.54 21.65
C LEU A 302 -1.83 4.00 21.77
N ALA A 303 -2.30 4.87 20.87
CA ALA A 303 -1.78 6.23 20.73
C ALA A 303 -1.95 7.03 22.02
N GLY A 304 -3.03 6.83 22.78
CA GLY A 304 -3.22 7.51 24.07
C GLY A 304 -2.09 7.22 25.07
N TRP A 305 -1.64 5.97 25.15
CA TRP A 305 -0.51 5.60 26.02
C TRP A 305 0.80 6.14 25.45
N ASP A 306 1.07 5.91 24.17
CA ASP A 306 2.34 6.34 23.59
C ASP A 306 2.49 7.87 23.63
N LEU A 307 1.41 8.63 23.39
CA LEU A 307 1.41 10.10 23.46
C LEU A 307 1.52 10.63 24.90
N SER A 308 0.94 9.96 25.90
CA SER A 308 1.06 10.42 27.29
C SER A 308 2.51 10.39 27.77
N THR A 309 3.29 9.39 27.33
CA THR A 309 4.73 9.32 27.65
C THR A 309 5.55 10.47 27.03
N LEU A 310 5.00 11.18 26.04
CA LEU A 310 5.64 12.34 25.42
C LEU A 310 5.28 13.65 26.14
N GLU A 311 4.22 13.69 26.95
CA GLU A 311 3.90 14.87 27.79
C GLU A 311 4.81 14.97 29.02
N GLU A 312 5.44 13.88 29.43
CA GLU A 312 6.32 13.83 30.59
C GLU A 312 7.76 14.33 30.29
N ILE A 313 8.00 14.84 29.07
CA ILE A 313 9.29 15.36 28.58
C ILE A 313 9.18 16.88 28.39
#